data_AF-A0AAP3A819-F1
#
_entry.id   AF-A0AAP3A819-F1
#
_cell.length_a   1.000
_cell.length_b   1.000
_cell.length_c   1.000
_cell.angle_alpha   90.00
_cell.angle_beta   90.00
_cell.angle_gamma   90.00
#
_symmetry.space_group_name_H-M   'P 1'
#
loop_
_entity.id
_entity.type
_entity.pdbx_description
1 polymer ?
#
loop_
_entity_poly.entity_id
_entity_poly.type
_entity_poly.pdbx_seq_one_letter_code
_entity_poly.pdbx_strand_id
1 'polypeptide(L)' 'EFYGRQLETAASHYETQLRPPFFRALVDYVNQGNSAFDCPGHQGGEFFRRHPAGNQFVEYFGEALFRADLCNADVAMG' A
#
# COMPACT_ATOMS: atom_id res chain seq x y z
N GLU A 1 20.33 -18.51 15.48
CA GLU A 1 19.82 -17.13 15.67
C GLU A 1 20.69 -16.02 15.07
N PHE A 2 22.01 -15.97 15.33
CA PHE A 2 22.88 -14.90 14.81
C PHE A 2 22.89 -14.80 13.27
N TYR A 3 23.22 -15.90 12.59
CA TYR A 3 23.27 -15.93 11.12
C TYR A 3 21.90 -15.67 10.47
N GLY A 4 20.80 -16.12 11.09
CA GLY A 4 19.45 -15.82 10.61
C GLY A 4 19.15 -14.32 10.61
N ARG A 5 19.46 -13.62 11.72
CA ARG A 5 19.30 -12.16 11.80
C ARG A 5 20.15 -11.40 10.79
N GLN A 6 21.37 -11.88 10.51
CA GLN A 6 22.22 -11.28 9.49
C GLN A 6 21.63 -11.43 8.09
N LEU A 7 21.09 -12.61 7.75
CA LEU A 7 20.44 -12.85 6.46
C LEU A 7 19.20 -11.98 6.28
N GLU A 8 18.33 -11.91 7.29
CA GLU A 8 17.12 -11.07 7.24
C GLU A 8 17.48 -9.58 7.08
N THR A 9 18.50 -9.11 7.78
CA THR A 9 18.97 -7.72 7.67
C THR A 9 19.50 -7.43 6.27
N ALA A 10 20.30 -8.34 5.70
CA ALA A 10 20.83 -8.18 4.35
C ALA A 10 19.72 -8.20 3.28
N ALA A 11 18.72 -9.08 3.43
CA ALA A 11 17.58 -9.19 2.53
C ALA A 11 16.72 -7.91 2.56
N SER A 12 16.37 -7.42 3.76
CA SER A 12 15.60 -6.18 3.93
C SER A 12 16.33 -4.95 3.36
N HIS A 13 17.64 -4.88 3.57
CA HIS A 13 18.47 -3.80 3.02
C HIS A 13 18.49 -3.84 1.49
N TYR A 14 18.67 -5.02 0.89
CA TYR A 14 18.63 -5.19 -0.56
C TYR A 14 17.29 -4.76 -1.15
N GLU A 15 16.18 -5.22 -0.56
CA GLU A 15 14.83 -4.88 -1.02
C GLU A 15 14.56 -3.37 -0.95
N THR A 16 14.98 -2.74 0.14
CA THR A 16 14.79 -1.29 0.36
C THR A 16 15.61 -0.43 -0.61
N GLN A 17 16.79 -0.92 -1.01
CA GLN A 17 17.65 -0.27 -2.00
C GLN A 17 17.17 -0.45 -3.44
N LEU A 18 16.54 -1.59 -3.74
CA LEU A 18 16.03 -1.88 -5.08
C LEU A 18 14.82 -0.99 -5.46
N ARG A 19 14.01 -0.60 -4.47
CA ARG A 19 12.81 0.22 -4.70
C ARG A 19 13.17 1.68 -4.99
N PRO A 20 12.69 2.27 -6.11
CA PRO A 20 12.84 3.70 -6.36
C PRO A 20 12.17 4.56 -5.27
N PRO A 21 12.60 5.82 -5.07
CA PRO A 21 12.15 6.65 -3.95
C PRO A 21 10.62 6.75 -3.80
N PHE A 22 9.90 7.03 -4.89
CA PHE A 22 8.44 7.16 -4.86
C PHE A 22 7.76 5.84 -4.51
N PHE A 23 8.15 4.74 -5.17
CA PHE A 23 7.54 3.43 -4.91
C PHE A 23 7.81 2.95 -3.49
N ARG A 24 9.00 3.21 -2.93
CA ARG A 24 9.29 2.93 -1.52
C ARG A 24 8.33 3.70 -0.60
N ALA A 25 8.21 5.02 -0.80
CA ALA A 25 7.32 5.85 0.00
C ALA A 25 5.86 5.37 -0.08
N LEU A 26 5.38 5.03 -1.29
CA LEU A 26 4.03 4.51 -1.50
C LEU A 26 3.77 3.22 -0.72
N VAL A 27 4.69 2.24 -0.81
CA VAL A 27 4.54 0.99 -0.06
C VAL A 27 4.56 1.23 1.45
N ASP A 28 5.46 2.08 1.93
CA ASP A 28 5.55 2.44 3.34
C ASP A 28 4.29 3.16 3.82
N TYR A 29 3.68 4.00 2.99
CA TYR A 29 2.43 4.69 3.29
C TYR A 29 1.24 3.73 3.37
N VAL A 30 1.09 2.85 2.39
CA VAL A 30 0.02 1.85 2.34
C VAL A 30 0.09 0.90 3.56
N ASN A 31 1.31 0.54 3.98
CA ASN A 31 1.57 -0.34 5.13
C ASN A 31 1.22 0.31 6.47
N GLN A 32 1.19 1.64 6.59
CA GLN A 32 0.72 2.31 7.81
C GLN A 32 -0.78 2.08 8.06
N GLY A 33 -1.55 1.85 6.99
CA GLY A 33 -2.98 1.52 7.11
C GLY A 33 -3.84 2.63 7.71
N ASN A 34 -3.51 3.88 7.40
CA ASN A 34 -4.28 5.04 7.83
C ASN A 34 -5.73 4.99 7.29
N SER A 35 -6.66 5.54 8.05
CA SER A 35 -8.04 5.73 7.58
C SER A 35 -8.13 6.95 6.68
N ALA A 36 -8.53 6.75 5.42
CA ALA A 36 -8.72 7.83 4.45
C ALA A 36 -10.09 8.51 4.64
N PHE A 37 -10.08 9.83 4.81
CA PHE A 37 -11.29 10.69 4.88
C PHE A 37 -11.29 11.78 3.81
N ASP A 38 -10.40 11.66 2.85
CA ASP A 38 -10.17 12.50 1.69
C ASP A 38 -10.64 11.77 0.41
N CYS A 39 -10.13 12.22 -0.74
CA CYS A 39 -10.29 11.51 -2.00
C CYS A 39 -9.19 10.44 -2.15
N PRO A 40 -9.41 9.37 -2.93
CA PRO A 40 -10.63 9.00 -3.63
C PRO A 40 -11.75 8.49 -2.72
N GLY A 41 -13.02 8.76 -3.10
CA GLY A 41 -14.19 8.43 -2.27
C GLY A 41 -14.45 6.93 -2.04
N HIS A 42 -13.76 6.04 -2.74
CA HIS A 42 -13.82 4.61 -2.43
C HIS A 42 -12.90 4.19 -1.27
N GLN A 43 -12.00 5.07 -0.82
CA GLN A 43 -11.26 4.98 0.44
C GLN A 43 -10.63 3.59 0.67
N GLY A 44 -9.64 3.22 -0.14
CA GLY A 44 -9.00 1.89 -0.06
C GLY A 44 -9.83 0.73 -0.62
N GLY A 45 -10.93 1.03 -1.32
CA GLY A 45 -11.83 0.05 -1.94
C GLY A 45 -13.01 -0.35 -1.04
N GLU A 46 -13.12 0.24 0.15
CA GLU A 46 -14.20 -0.02 1.11
C GLU A 46 -15.59 0.29 0.55
N PHE A 47 -15.71 1.33 -0.29
CA PHE A 47 -16.98 1.59 -0.96
C PHE A 47 -17.37 0.46 -1.92
N PHE A 48 -16.42 -0.02 -2.73
CA PHE A 48 -16.69 -1.06 -3.72
C PHE A 48 -17.12 -2.37 -3.06
N ARG A 49 -16.52 -2.75 -1.92
CA ARG A 49 -16.90 -3.96 -1.16
C ARG A 49 -18.36 -3.96 -0.69
N ARG A 50 -19.03 -2.81 -0.64
CA ARG A 50 -20.44 -2.71 -0.20
C ARG A 50 -21.45 -3.13 -1.27
N HIS A 51 -21.04 -3.29 -2.53
CA HIS A 51 -21.90 -3.72 -3.63
C HIS A 51 -21.38 -5.02 -4.24
N PRO A 52 -22.21 -6.04 -4.56
CA PRO A 52 -21.72 -7.33 -5.06
C PRO A 52 -20.80 -7.22 -6.29
N ALA A 53 -21.16 -6.38 -7.26
CA ALA A 53 -20.31 -6.14 -8.42
C ALA A 53 -19.00 -5.41 -8.07
N GLY A 54 -19.03 -4.51 -7.08
CA GLY A 54 -17.83 -3.82 -6.60
C GLY A 54 -16.93 -4.75 -5.78
N ASN A 55 -17.50 -5.68 -5.02
CA ASN A 55 -16.73 -6.69 -4.30
C ASN A 55 -15.99 -7.62 -5.27
N GLN A 56 -16.65 -8.08 -6.34
CA GLN A 56 -15.98 -8.84 -7.41
C GLN A 56 -14.85 -8.04 -8.09
N PHE A 57 -15.05 -6.73 -8.27
CA PHE A 57 -14.02 -5.84 -8.81
C PHE A 57 -12.80 -5.73 -7.89
N VAL A 58 -13.02 -5.62 -6.58
CA VAL A 58 -11.92 -5.60 -5.59
C VAL A 58 -11.21 -6.95 -5.51
N GLU A 59 -11.95 -8.06 -5.53
CA GLU A 59 -11.38 -9.41 -5.54
C GLU A 59 -10.53 -9.68 -6.78
N TYR A 60 -10.95 -9.18 -7.95
CA TYR A 60 -10.22 -9.36 -9.20
C TYR A 60 -8.87 -8.63 -9.22
N PHE A 61 -8.84 -7.35 -8.81
CA PHE A 61 -7.60 -6.55 -8.84
C PHE A 61 -6.74 -6.67 -7.58
N GLY A 62 -7.34 -7.08 -6.46
CA GLY A 62 -6.69 -7.15 -5.15
C GLY A 62 -6.67 -5.81 -4.41
N GLU A 63 -6.61 -5.89 -3.08
CA GLU A 63 -6.75 -4.72 -2.20
C GLU A 63 -5.64 -3.69 -2.37
N ALA A 64 -4.42 -4.15 -2.67
CA ALA A 64 -3.25 -3.30 -2.78
C ALA A 64 -3.43 -2.20 -3.84
N LEU A 65 -4.12 -2.50 -4.95
CA LEU A 65 -4.39 -1.51 -5.99
C LEU A 65 -5.21 -0.34 -5.44
N PHE A 66 -6.29 -0.63 -4.71
CA PHE A 66 -7.19 0.39 -4.19
C PHE A 66 -6.63 1.14 -2.99
N ARG A 67 -5.80 0.48 -2.17
CA ARG A 67 -5.11 1.11 -1.04
C ARG A 67 -3.99 2.05 -1.48
N ALA A 68 -3.41 1.82 -2.65
CA ALA A 68 -2.40 2.68 -3.25
C ALA A 68 -2.98 3.80 -4.13
N ASP A 69 -4.32 3.87 -4.28
CA ASP A 69 -5.00 4.94 -5.00
C ASP A 69 -5.29 6.10 -4.05
N LEU A 70 -4.48 7.15 -4.17
CA LEU A 70 -4.30 8.25 -3.23
C LEU A 70 -4.48 9.60 -3.95
N CYS A 71 -4.62 10.69 -3.21
CA CYS A 71 -4.74 12.04 -3.77
C CYS A 71 -3.74 13.04 -3.18
N ASN A 72 -3.89 14.31 -3.57
CA ASN A 72 -3.02 15.40 -3.12
C ASN A 72 -3.13 15.70 -1.61
N ALA A 73 -4.13 15.17 -0.92
CA ALA A 73 -4.24 15.29 0.54
C ALA A 73 -3.33 14.29 1.27
N ASP A 74 -2.82 13.25 0.59
CA ASP A 74 -1.79 12.33 1.08
C ASP A 74 -0.39 12.97 0.96
N VAL A 75 -0.16 14.07 1.69
CA VAL A 75 1.02 14.95 1.56
C VAL A 75 2.37 14.26 1.74
N ALA A 76 2.41 13.07 2.35
CA ALA A 76 3.62 12.26 2.48
C ALA A 76 4.16 11.78 1.10
N MET A 77 3.30 11.74 0.08
CA MET A 77 3.62 11.28 -1.27
C MET A 77 4.20 12.38 -2.19
N GLY A 78 4.28 13.62 -1.70
CA GLY A 78 4.83 14.76 -2.43
C GLY A 78 3.80 15.70 -3.03
#